data_AF-A0A8K0GIX3-F1
#
_entry.id   AF-A0A8K0GIX3-F1
#
_cell.length_a   1.000
_cell.length_b   1.000
_cell.length_c   1.000
_cell.angle_alpha   90.00
_cell.angle_beta   90.00
_cell.angle_gamma   90.00
#
_symmetry.space_group_name_H-M   'P 1'
#
loop_
_entity.id
_entity.type
_entity.pdbx_description
1 polymer ?
#
loop_
_entity_poly.entity_id
_entity_poly.type
_entity_poly.pdbx_seq_one_letter_code
_entity_poly.pdbx_strand_id
1 'polypeptide(L)'
;MHNDDSMSGTKNKPEIIHYYNSMKGDVDNMDKMVTYYSTKRRTCRWLPVMFYNMIDVACLASYIIHTSKNPLAKKYLFQELEKSLAMHSIESRSQMPYVVKIFSTRLAIESMLSHPIIRAPPASTSAVYS
;
A
#
# COMPACT_ATOMS: atom_id res chain seq x y z
N MET A 1 -24.54 -2.75 -31.76
CA MET A 1 -24.26 -1.32 -31.49
C MET A 1 -22.99 -0.81 -32.20
N HIS A 2 -22.54 -1.42 -33.30
CA HIS A 2 -21.46 -0.91 -34.17
C HIS A 2 -21.70 -1.28 -35.65
N ASN A 3 -22.91 -0.99 -36.17
CA ASN A 3 -23.26 -1.29 -37.57
C ASN A 3 -23.41 -0.02 -38.43
N ASP A 4 -23.22 1.16 -37.84
CA ASP A 4 -23.32 2.42 -38.56
C ASP A 4 -21.94 2.80 -39.11
N ASP A 5 -21.89 3.11 -40.40
CA ASP A 5 -20.68 3.53 -41.13
C ASP A 5 -20.35 5.02 -40.86
N SER A 6 -20.69 5.49 -39.67
CA SER A 6 -20.55 6.88 -39.24
C SER A 6 -19.06 7.25 -39.16
N MET A 7 -18.62 8.10 -40.08
CA MET A 7 -17.28 8.67 -40.10
C MET A 7 -17.28 9.95 -39.24
N SER A 8 -16.38 10.03 -38.26
CA SER A 8 -16.29 11.17 -37.35
C SER A 8 -14.86 11.70 -37.22
N GLY A 9 -14.72 12.99 -36.87
CA GLY A 9 -13.46 13.66 -36.59
C GLY A 9 -12.66 14.16 -37.80
N THR A 10 -11.57 14.88 -37.54
CA THR A 10 -10.70 15.54 -38.56
C THR A 10 -9.96 14.59 -39.50
N LYS A 11 -10.00 13.29 -39.24
CA LYS A 11 -9.27 12.25 -39.99
C LYS A 11 -10.19 11.26 -40.72
N ASN A 12 -11.50 11.50 -40.75
CA ASN A 12 -12.51 10.65 -41.39
C ASN A 12 -12.32 9.16 -41.05
N LYS A 13 -12.15 8.85 -39.76
CA LYS A 13 -12.06 7.44 -39.31
C LYS A 13 -13.44 6.98 -38.86
N PRO A 14 -13.78 5.71 -39.09
CA PRO A 14 -15.04 5.17 -38.58
C PRO A 14 -15.06 5.22 -37.05
N GLU A 15 -16.26 5.45 -36.50
CA GLU A 15 -16.51 5.61 -35.06
C GLU A 15 -15.89 4.47 -34.24
N ILE A 16 -15.92 3.24 -34.75
CA ILE A 16 -15.32 2.06 -34.11
C ILE A 16 -13.82 2.24 -33.82
N ILE A 17 -13.08 2.92 -34.70
CA ILE A 17 -11.66 3.18 -34.51
C ILE A 17 -11.45 4.25 -33.44
N HIS A 18 -12.34 5.25 -33.37
CA HIS A 18 -12.31 6.26 -32.32
C HIS A 18 -12.60 5.65 -30.95
N TYR A 19 -13.65 4.83 -30.84
CA TYR A 19 -14.03 4.13 -29.61
C TYR A 19 -12.93 3.17 -29.14
N TYR A 20 -12.36 2.38 -30.06
CA TYR A 20 -11.23 1.51 -29.73
C TYR A 20 -10.04 2.33 -29.20
N ASN A 21 -9.64 3.40 -29.89
CA ASN A 21 -8.50 4.20 -29.46
C ASN A 21 -8.73 4.95 -28.14
N SER A 22 -9.98 5.32 -27.80
CA SER A 22 -10.27 5.96 -26.52
C SER A 22 -10.13 5.01 -25.34
N MET A 23 -10.47 3.73 -25.51
CA MET A 23 -10.41 2.71 -24.44
C MET A 23 -9.08 1.93 -24.41
N LYS A 24 -8.35 1.87 -25.53
CA LYS A 24 -7.11 1.07 -25.66
C LYS A 24 -6.06 1.47 -24.62
N GLY A 25 -5.98 2.76 -24.26
CA GLY A 25 -4.94 3.29 -23.38
C GLY A 25 -5.14 2.99 -21.89
N ASP A 26 -6.29 2.46 -21.47
CA ASP A 26 -6.60 2.33 -20.04
C ASP A 26 -5.72 1.29 -19.35
N VAL A 27 -5.47 0.15 -20.02
CA VAL A 27 -4.57 -0.89 -19.51
C VAL A 27 -3.13 -0.36 -19.41
N ASP A 28 -2.66 0.36 -20.43
CA ASP A 28 -1.32 0.97 -20.42
C ASP A 28 -1.19 2.03 -19.32
N ASN A 29 -2.26 2.78 -19.05
CA ASN A 29 -2.28 3.75 -17.96
C ASN A 29 -2.24 3.08 -16.59
N MET A 30 -2.99 1.98 -16.42
CA MET A 30 -2.92 1.15 -15.22
C MET A 30 -1.51 0.60 -14.99
N ASP A 31 -0.88 0.05 -16.03
CA ASP A 31 0.47 -0.52 -15.95
C ASP A 31 1.53 0.55 -15.59
N LYS A 32 1.40 1.75 -16.14
CA LYS A 32 2.23 2.91 -15.74
C LYS A 32 2.07 3.28 -14.27
N MET A 33 0.84 3.33 -13.76
CA MET A 33 0.57 3.66 -12.36
C MET A 33 1.12 2.60 -11.41
N VAL A 34 0.91 1.33 -11.72
CA VAL A 34 1.44 0.19 -10.95
C VAL A 34 2.97 0.19 -10.96
N THR A 35 3.60 0.52 -12.08
CA THR A 35 5.06 0.59 -12.18
C THR A 35 5.65 1.71 -11.32
N TYR A 36 4.97 2.84 -11.21
CA TYR A 36 5.45 3.96 -10.39
C TYR A 36 5.35 3.69 -8.88
N TYR A 37 4.31 2.99 -8.44
CA TYR A 37 4.07 2.65 -7.02
C TYR A 37 4.08 1.13 -6.82
N SER A 38 5.21 0.48 -7.10
CA SER A 38 5.34 -0.98 -7.01
C SER A 38 5.99 -1.46 -5.71
N THR A 39 5.44 -2.55 -5.14
CA THR A 39 5.99 -3.27 -3.98
C THR A 39 6.92 -4.42 -4.38
N LYS A 40 7.18 -4.60 -5.68
CA LYS A 40 8.00 -5.69 -6.22
C LYS A 40 9.43 -5.64 -5.70
N ARG A 41 9.94 -6.82 -5.30
CA ARG A 41 11.36 -7.02 -4.95
C ARG A 41 12.00 -8.01 -5.90
N ARG A 42 13.31 -7.87 -6.11
CA ARG A 42 14.09 -8.86 -6.89
C ARG A 42 13.99 -10.22 -6.22
N THR A 43 13.49 -11.21 -6.94
CA THR A 43 13.35 -12.59 -6.47
C THR A 43 13.51 -13.55 -7.65
N CYS A 44 14.03 -14.75 -7.39
CA CYS A 44 14.11 -15.83 -8.37
C CYS A 44 12.92 -16.80 -8.30
N ARG A 45 11.94 -16.54 -7.43
CA ARG A 45 10.77 -17.41 -7.21
C ARG A 45 9.54 -16.75 -7.81
N TRP A 46 8.80 -17.48 -8.65
CA TRP A 46 7.63 -16.94 -9.35
C TRP A 46 6.44 -16.62 -8.43
N LEU A 47 6.25 -17.38 -7.34
CA LEU A 47 5.13 -17.18 -6.40
C LEU A 47 5.15 -15.79 -5.75
N PRO A 48 6.26 -15.33 -5.13
CA PRO A 48 6.34 -13.96 -4.63
C PRO A 48 6.12 -12.89 -5.71
N VAL A 49 6.55 -13.12 -6.96
CA VAL A 49 6.28 -12.17 -8.06
C VAL A 49 4.78 -12.00 -8.27
N MET A 50 4.03 -13.10 -8.32
CA MET A 50 2.57 -13.05 -8.43
C MET A 50 1.93 -12.36 -7.23
N PHE A 51 2.42 -12.62 -6.03
CA PHE A 51 1.93 -11.98 -4.82
C PHE A 51 2.15 -10.45 -4.83
N TYR A 52 3.33 -9.99 -5.24
CA TYR A 52 3.60 -8.55 -5.37
C TYR A 52 2.69 -7.89 -6.42
N ASN A 53 2.45 -8.56 -7.56
CA ASN A 53 1.49 -8.08 -8.55
C ASN A 53 0.07 -7.92 -7.96
N MET A 54 -0.38 -8.89 -7.16
CA MET A 54 -1.69 -8.82 -6.51
C MET A 54 -1.78 -7.63 -5.55
N ILE A 55 -0.74 -7.38 -4.76
CA ILE A 55 -0.68 -6.23 -3.85
C ILE A 55 -0.76 -4.92 -4.64
N ASP A 56 0.06 -4.76 -5.68
CA ASP A 56 0.12 -3.52 -6.46
C ASP A 56 -1.24 -3.20 -7.11
N VAL A 57 -1.92 -4.21 -7.68
CA VAL A 57 -3.26 -4.06 -8.29
C VAL A 57 -4.33 -3.77 -7.22
N ALA A 58 -4.29 -4.45 -6.08
CA ALA A 58 -5.24 -4.22 -4.98
C ALA A 58 -5.10 -2.81 -4.39
N CYS A 59 -3.87 -2.32 -4.26
CA CYS A 59 -3.56 -0.96 -3.84
C CYS A 59 -4.14 0.08 -4.81
N LEU A 60 -3.97 -0.11 -6.12
CA LEU A 60 -4.54 0.77 -7.13
C LEU A 60 -6.08 0.74 -7.11
N ALA A 61 -6.69 -0.43 -6.98
CA ALA A 61 -8.14 -0.57 -6.87
C ALA A 61 -8.70 0.17 -5.64
N SER A 62 -8.08 -0.02 -4.47
CA SER A 62 -8.43 0.70 -3.24
C SER A 62 -8.30 2.22 -3.42
N TYR A 63 -7.23 2.67 -4.06
CA TYR A 63 -7.02 4.08 -4.38
C TYR A 63 -8.12 4.67 -5.27
N ILE A 64 -8.55 3.95 -6.32
CA ILE A 64 -9.64 4.38 -7.21
C ILE A 64 -10.95 4.53 -6.42
N ILE A 65 -11.30 3.53 -5.59
CA ILE A 65 -12.51 3.54 -4.76
C ILE A 65 -12.47 4.65 -3.72
N HIS A 66 -11.33 4.89 -3.09
CA HIS A 66 -11.21 5.94 -2.10
C HIS A 66 -11.27 7.32 -2.75
N THR A 67 -10.60 7.50 -3.88
CA THR A 67 -10.58 8.77 -4.62
C THR A 67 -11.96 9.13 -5.17
N SER A 68 -12.75 8.14 -5.59
CA SER A 68 -14.12 8.38 -6.05
C SER A 68 -15.03 8.87 -4.91
N LYS A 69 -14.77 8.44 -3.67
CA LYS A 69 -15.50 8.89 -2.47
C LYS A 69 -14.94 10.19 -1.88
N ASN A 70 -13.63 10.41 -1.95
CA ASN A 70 -12.92 11.52 -1.31
C ASN A 70 -11.88 12.14 -2.26
N PRO A 71 -12.31 13.02 -3.19
CA PRO A 71 -11.43 13.54 -4.25
C PRO A 71 -10.26 14.40 -3.75
N LEU A 72 -10.36 14.95 -2.52
CA LEU A 72 -9.35 15.80 -1.89
C LEU A 72 -8.31 15.02 -1.07
N ALA A 73 -8.55 13.75 -0.76
CA ALA A 73 -7.75 12.95 0.18
C ALA A 73 -6.68 12.05 -0.49
N LYS A 74 -6.33 12.33 -1.75
CA LYS A 74 -5.42 11.48 -2.56
C LYS A 74 -4.03 11.25 -1.95
N LYS A 75 -3.53 12.21 -1.15
CA LYS A 75 -2.10 12.28 -0.77
C LYS A 75 -1.70 11.33 0.36
N TYR A 76 -2.64 10.90 1.20
CA TYR A 76 -2.30 10.20 2.46
C TYR A 76 -2.81 8.76 2.54
N LEU A 77 -3.57 8.28 1.55
CA LEU A 77 -4.18 6.95 1.58
C LEU A 77 -3.17 5.84 1.86
N PHE A 78 -2.07 5.78 1.10
CA PHE A 78 -1.10 4.70 1.27
C PHE A 78 -0.36 4.80 2.60
N GLN A 79 -0.03 6.01 3.07
CA GLN A 79 0.63 6.19 4.37
C GLN A 79 -0.28 5.79 5.53
N GLU A 80 -1.57 6.12 5.46
CA GLU A 80 -2.55 5.76 6.48
C GLU A 80 -2.84 4.26 6.47
N LEU A 81 -2.96 3.67 5.28
CA LEU A 81 -3.10 2.22 5.09
C LEU A 81 -1.90 1.46 5.67
N GLU A 82 -0.69 1.85 5.28
CA GLU A 82 0.55 1.22 5.76
C GLU A 82 0.67 1.26 7.29
N LYS A 83 0.39 2.43 7.89
CA LYS A 83 0.37 2.59 9.35
C LYS A 83 -0.65 1.67 9.99
N SER A 84 -1.90 1.67 9.51
CA SER A 84 -2.98 0.86 10.04
C SER A 84 -2.65 -0.64 10.02
N LEU A 85 -2.06 -1.14 8.93
CA LEU A 85 -1.64 -2.55 8.81
C LEU A 85 -0.46 -2.89 9.72
N ALA A 86 0.50 -1.98 9.88
CA ALA A 86 1.72 -2.24 10.64
C ALA A 86 1.53 -2.08 12.16
N MET A 87 0.60 -1.22 12.60
CA MET A 87 0.50 -0.76 13.99
C MET A 87 0.39 -1.92 14.99
N HIS A 88 -0.52 -2.86 14.75
CA HIS A 88 -0.71 -4.02 15.64
C HIS A 88 0.57 -4.87 15.80
N SER A 89 1.32 -5.05 14.72
CA SER A 89 2.59 -5.79 14.75
C SER A 89 3.69 -5.01 15.49
N ILE A 90 3.69 -3.68 15.35
CA ILE A 90 4.63 -2.79 16.05
C ILE A 90 4.35 -2.78 17.56
N GLU A 91 3.09 -2.67 17.95
CA GLU A 91 2.63 -2.73 19.34
C GLU A 91 3.03 -4.06 19.99
N SER A 92 2.78 -5.19 19.31
CA SER A 92 3.18 -6.51 19.79
C SER A 92 4.70 -6.62 20.00
N ARG A 93 5.50 -6.04 19.10
CA ARG A 93 6.96 -6.00 19.22
C ARG A 93 7.45 -5.07 20.32
N SER A 94 6.69 -4.03 20.68
CA SER A 94 7.04 -3.11 21.77
C SER A 94 7.07 -3.82 23.14
N GLN A 95 6.32 -4.90 23.28
CA GLN A 95 6.26 -5.70 24.50
C GLN A 95 7.40 -6.73 24.58
N MET A 96 8.17 -6.96 23.50
CA MET A 96 9.22 -7.96 23.45
C MET A 96 10.53 -7.45 24.07
N PRO A 97 10.99 -8.00 25.22
CA PRO A 97 12.13 -7.47 25.95
C PRO A 97 13.44 -7.47 25.16
N TYR A 98 13.62 -8.42 24.23
CA TYR A 98 14.80 -8.53 23.39
C TYR A 98 14.81 -7.50 22.24
N VAL A 99 13.66 -7.16 21.66
CA VAL A 99 13.55 -6.16 20.59
C VAL A 99 13.81 -4.75 21.13
N VAL A 100 13.28 -4.45 22.32
CA VAL A 100 13.42 -3.13 22.96
C VAL A 100 14.77 -2.91 23.65
N LYS A 101 15.63 -3.93 23.71
CA LYS A 101 17.04 -3.80 24.13
C LYS A 101 17.91 -3.21 23.04
N ILE A 102 17.55 -3.41 21.77
CA ILE A 102 18.28 -2.87 20.64
C ILE A 102 17.87 -1.39 20.48
N PHE A 103 18.85 -0.48 20.52
CA PHE A 103 18.61 0.96 20.54
C PHE A 103 17.88 1.47 19.29
N SER A 104 18.34 1.07 18.10
CA SER A 104 17.79 1.52 16.81
C SER A 104 16.35 1.07 16.59
N THR A 105 16.02 -0.18 16.92
CA THR A 105 14.65 -0.71 16.82
C THR A 105 13.75 -0.07 17.85
N ARG A 106 14.24 0.19 19.08
CA ARG A 106 13.46 0.90 20.10
C ARG A 106 13.08 2.30 19.63
N LEU A 107 14.04 3.09 19.13
CA LEU A 107 13.77 4.42 18.59
C LEU A 107 12.79 4.40 17.42
N ALA A 108 12.92 3.42 16.52
CA ALA A 108 11.99 3.28 15.40
C ALA A 108 10.55 2.96 15.88
N ILE A 109 10.40 2.10 16.89
CA ILE A 109 9.09 1.79 17.47
C ILE A 109 8.51 3.01 18.19
N GLU A 110 9.31 3.71 19.02
CA GLU A 110 8.89 4.94 19.72
C GLU A 110 8.47 6.03 18.73
N SER A 111 9.19 6.17 17.60
CA SER A 111 8.84 7.09 16.53
C SER A 111 7.52 6.74 15.83
N MET A 112 7.20 5.45 15.69
CA MET A 112 5.94 5.02 15.06
C MET A 112 4.75 5.15 16.02
N LEU A 113 4.97 4.88 17.31
CA LEU A 113 3.94 4.94 18.36
C LEU A 113 3.71 6.35 18.91
N SER A 114 4.61 7.30 18.65
CA SER A 114 4.58 8.67 19.18
C SER A 114 4.63 8.76 20.72
N HIS A 115 5.09 7.71 21.39
CA HIS A 115 5.27 7.66 22.84
C HIS A 115 6.46 6.75 23.23
N PRO A 116 7.15 7.01 24.37
CA PRO A 116 8.27 6.19 24.81
C PRO A 116 7.80 4.82 25.32
N ILE A 117 8.65 3.79 25.22
CA ILE A 117 8.35 2.46 25.77
C ILE A 117 8.74 2.46 27.25
N ILE A 118 7.74 2.49 28.13
CA ILE A 118 7.96 2.38 29.58
C ILE A 118 8.25 0.92 29.90
N ARG A 119 9.48 0.60 30.29
CA ARG A 119 9.79 -0.72 30.84
C ARG A 119 9.16 -0.82 32.22
N ALA A 120 8.32 -1.84 32.42
CA ALA A 120 7.94 -2.23 33.77
C ALA A 120 9.23 -2.52 34.57
N PRO A 121 9.37 -1.99 35.80
CA PRO A 121 10.52 -2.33 36.63
C PRO A 121 10.56 -3.85 36.82
N PRO A 122 11.76 -4.47 36.87
CA PRO A 122 11.86 -5.87 37.22
C PRO A 122 11.15 -6.06 38.56
N ALA A 123 10.23 -7.02 38.63
CA ALA A 123 9.49 -7.32 39.86
C ALA A 123 10.52 -7.44 41.00
N SER A 124 10.44 -6.53 41.97
CA SER A 124 11.35 -6.52 43.11
C SER A 124 11.21 -7.85 43.83
N THR A 125 12.28 -8.64 43.85
CA THR A 125 12.42 -9.86 44.65
C THR A 125 12.47 -9.48 46.14
N SER A 126 11.36 -8.99 46.67
CA SER A 126 11.22 -8.54 48.06
C SER A 126 10.07 -9.30 48.70
N ALA A 127 10.28 -10.57 49.06
CA ALA A 127 9.54 -11.29 50.11
C ALA A 127 9.92 -12.78 50.17
N VAL A 128 11.14 -13.14 50.60
CA VAL A 128 11.43 -14.52 51.09
C VAL A 128 12.41 -14.52 52.28
N TYR A 129 12.42 -13.46 53.09
CA TYR A 129 13.13 -13.47 54.37
C TYR A 129 12.31 -12.72 55.42
N SER A 130 11.36 -13.41 56.04
CA SER A 130 10.80 -13.10 57.36
C SER A 130 10.17 -14.37 57.93
#